data_AF-A0AA88QNM7-F1
#
_entry.id   AF-A0AA88QNM7-F1
#
_cell.length_a   1.000
_cell.length_b   1.000
_cell.length_c   1.000
_cell.angle_alpha   90.00
_cell.angle_beta   90.00
_cell.angle_gamma   90.00
#
_symmetry.space_group_name_H-M   'P 1'
#
loop_
_entity.id
_entity.type
_entity.pdbx_description
1 polymer ?
#
loop_
_entity_poly.entity_id
_entity_poly.type
_entity_poly.pdbx_seq_one_letter_code
_entity_poly.pdbx_strand_id
1 'polypeptide(L)' 'MDEKAAATLAVRNPSFKEEFNMKYLEEELGIEALRTMKRIKVALDPNNIMNPRKLIPPHITSYKS' A
#
# COMPACT_ATOMS: atom_id res chain seq x y z
N MET A 1 -13.15 5.36 -13.88
CA MET A 1 -13.88 4.12 -13.54
C MET A 1 -14.72 4.43 -12.31
N ASP A 2 -15.95 3.92 -12.24
CA ASP A 2 -16.84 4.12 -11.09
C ASP A 2 -16.34 3.31 -9.87
N GLU A 3 -16.33 3.92 -8.68
CA GLU A 3 -15.93 3.31 -7.40
C GLU A 3 -16.67 1.99 -7.13
N LYS A 4 -17.96 1.92 -7.46
CA LYS A 4 -18.77 0.69 -7.30
C LYS A 4 -18.31 -0.43 -8.22
N ALA A 5 -17.88 -0.07 -9.44
CA ALA A 5 -17.37 -1.06 -10.39
C ALA A 5 -16.02 -1.63 -9.90
N ALA A 6 -15.15 -0.79 -9.36
CA ALA A 6 -13.87 -1.21 -8.82
C ALA A 6 -14.00 -2.03 -7.53
N ALA A 7 -14.90 -1.64 -6.61
CA ALA A 7 -15.20 -2.42 -5.41
C ALA A 7 -15.75 -3.83 -5.76
N THR A 8 -16.58 -3.93 -6.80
CA THR A 8 -17.12 -5.21 -7.28
C THR A 8 -16.02 -6.11 -7.88
N LEU A 9 -15.08 -5.52 -8.63
CA LEU A 9 -13.90 -6.21 -9.16
C LEU A 9 -12.95 -6.66 -8.04
N ALA A 10 -12.78 -5.86 -6.99
CA ALA A 10 -11.98 -6.19 -5.81
C ALA A 10 -12.55 -7.36 -4.99
N VAL A 11 -13.88 -7.49 -4.94
CA VAL A 11 -14.54 -8.65 -4.30
C VAL A 11 -14.30 -9.93 -5.12
N ARG A 12 -14.30 -9.83 -6.45
CA ARG A 12 -14.14 -10.98 -7.36
C ARG A 12 -12.68 -11.38 -7.61
N ASN A 13 -11.74 -10.44 -7.45
CA ASN A 13 -10.31 -10.66 -7.64
C ASN A 13 -9.51 -10.12 -6.45
N PRO A 14 -9.03 -11.00 -5.54
CA PRO A 14 -8.26 -10.60 -4.36
C PRO A 14 -6.99 -9.80 -4.70
N SER A 15 -6.34 -10.09 -5.84
CA SER A 15 -5.16 -9.36 -6.29
C SER A 15 -5.50 -7.94 -6.75
N PHE A 16 -6.68 -7.75 -7.35
CA PHE A 16 -7.19 -6.42 -7.69
C PHE A 16 -7.47 -5.60 -6.43
N LYS A 17 -7.99 -6.23 -5.37
CA LYS A 17 -8.20 -5.56 -4.07
C LYS A 17 -6.91 -5.05 -3.44
N GLU A 18 -5.83 -5.81 -3.53
CA GLU A 18 -4.52 -5.42 -3.01
C GLU A 18 -3.95 -4.20 -3.77
N GLU A 19 -4.01 -4.22 -5.11
CA GLU A 19 -3.57 -3.10 -5.95
C GLU A 19 -4.47 -1.86 -5.81
N PHE A 20 -5.79 -2.06 -5.73
CA PHE A 20 -6.77 -0.99 -5.54
C PHE A 20 -6.51 -0.24 -4.24
N ASN A 21 -6.38 -0.95 -3.11
CA ASN A 21 -6.12 -0.31 -1.83
C ASN A 21 -4.83 0.53 -1.84
N MET A 22 -3.80 0.10 -2.57
CA MET A 22 -2.53 0.82 -2.64
C MET A 22 -2.64 2.16 -3.39
N LYS A 23 -3.43 2.23 -4.47
CA LYS A 23 -3.63 3.49 -5.23
C LYS A 23 -4.40 4.52 -4.41
N TYR A 24 -5.48 4.11 -3.76
CA TYR A 24 -6.28 4.99 -2.90
C TYR A 24 -5.49 5.48 -1.69
N LEU A 25 -4.62 4.64 -1.12
CA LEU A 25 -3.82 5.01 0.03
C LEU A 25 -2.83 6.15 -0.29
N GLU A 26 -2.28 6.17 -1.51
CA GLU A 26 -1.40 7.26 -1.97
C GLU A 26 -2.19 8.54 -2.24
N GLU A 27 -3.36 8.45 -2.86
CA GLU A 27 -4.24 9.59 -3.14
C GLU A 27 -4.74 10.27 -1.85
N GLU A 28 -5.13 9.49 -0.84
CA GLU A 28 -5.70 10.00 0.41
C GLU A 28 -4.66 10.51 1.41
N LEU A 29 -3.52 9.81 1.56
CA LEU A 29 -2.53 10.13 2.59
C LEU A 29 -1.30 10.88 2.03
N GLY A 30 -1.04 10.78 0.73
CA GLY A 30 0.12 11.34 0.09
C GLY A 30 1.43 10.57 0.33
N ILE A 31 2.44 10.91 -0.48
CA ILE A 31 3.73 10.22 -0.54
C ILE A 31 4.53 10.27 0.77
N GLU A 32 4.45 11.36 1.53
CA GLU A 32 5.22 11.55 2.77
C GLU A 32 4.66 10.71 3.94
N ALA A 33 3.34 10.57 4.02
CA ALA A 33 2.70 9.69 4.99
C ALA A 33 3.08 8.23 4.72
N LEU A 34 3.07 7.81 3.45
CA LEU A 34 3.50 6.48 3.04
C LEU A 34 4.97 6.20 3.39
N ARG A 35 5.87 7.17 3.17
CA ARG A 35 7.28 7.06 3.58
C ARG A 35 7.42 6.89 5.09
N THR A 36 6.65 7.63 5.87
CA THR A 36 6.64 7.54 7.33
C THR A 36 6.14 6.17 7.80
N MET A 37 5.03 5.69 7.24
CA MET A 37 4.53 4.34 7.49
C MET A 37 5.57 3.26 7.17
N LYS A 38 6.37 3.45 6.12
CA LYS A 38 7.45 2.52 5.75
C LYS A 38 8.51 2.42 6.82
N ARG A 39 8.95 3.58 7.32
CA ARG A 39 9.95 3.66 8.39
C ARG A 39 9.45 2.99 9.67
N ILE A 40 8.20 3.25 10.05
CA ILE A 40 7.57 2.62 11.22
C ILE A 40 7.49 1.10 11.04
N LYS A 41 7.05 0.62 9.87
CA LYS A 41 6.94 -0.81 9.57
C LYS A 41 8.29 -1.51 9.64
N VAL A 42 9.34 -0.94 9.05
CA VAL A 42 10.71 -1.51 9.10
C VAL A 42 11.24 -1.54 10.54
N ALA A 43 10.99 -0.50 11.33
CA ALA A 43 11.43 -0.45 12.73
C ALA A 43 10.72 -1.51 13.60
N LEU A 44 9.42 -1.74 13.36
CA LEU A 44 8.61 -2.69 14.14
C LEU A 44 8.70 -4.13 13.64
N ASP A 45 8.96 -4.34 12.34
CA ASP A 45 9.01 -5.65 11.70
C ASP A 45 10.17 -5.72 10.69
N PRO A 46 11.42 -5.72 11.19
CA PRO A 46 12.61 -5.68 10.34
C PRO A 46 12.75 -6.93 9.45
N ASN A 47 12.19 -8.06 9.88
CA ASN A 47 12.19 -9.31 9.13
C ASN A 47 10.97 -9.47 8.21
N ASN A 48 10.07 -8.47 8.18
CA ASN A 48 8.86 -8.45 7.37
C ASN A 48 7.98 -9.72 7.52
N ILE A 49 7.92 -10.28 8.73
CA ILE A 49 7.17 -11.51 9.00
C ILE A 49 5.66 -11.25 9.05
N MET A 50 5.25 -10.03 9.38
CA MET A 50 3.85 -9.65 9.46
C MET A 50 3.35 -9.14 8.11
N ASN A 51 2.72 -10.04 7.36
CA ASN A 51 2.01 -9.73 6.11
C ASN A 51 2.90 -9.08 5.02
N PRO A 52 3.84 -9.84 4.45
CA PRO A 52 4.91 -9.33 3.59
C PRO A 52 4.45 -8.72 2.26
N ARG A 53 3.20 -8.98 1.82
CA ARG A 53 2.67 -8.54 0.51
C ARG A 53 1.83 -7.26 0.55
N LYS A 54 1.48 -6.74 1.73
CA LYS A 54 0.42 -5.71 1.87
C LYS A 54 0.93 -4.30 2.10
N LEU A 55 2.22 -4.12 2.41
CA LEU A 55 2.69 -2.86 2.99
C LEU A 55 3.67 -2.14 2.08
N ILE A 56 3.10 -1.12 1.45
CA ILE A 56 3.73 0.03 0.80
C ILE A 56 4.19 -0.28 -0.61
N PRO A 57 3.68 0.46 -1.61
CA PRO A 57 4.06 0.21 -2.99
C PRO A 57 5.57 0.25 -3.20
N PRO A 58 6.14 -0.63 -4.04
CA PRO A 58 7.58 -0.73 -4.24
C PRO A 58 8.19 0.56 -4.81
N HIS A 59 7.40 1.41 -5.49
CA HIS A 59 7.82 2.72 -6.01
C HIS A 59 7.98 3.79 -4.93
N ILE A 60 7.49 3.56 -3.71
CA ILE A 60 7.75 4.41 -2.55
C ILE A 60 9.17 4.11 -2.04
N THR A 61 10.18 4.56 -2.78
CA THR A 61 11.59 4.40 -2.42
C THR A 61 11.99 5.38 -1.33
N SER A 62 12.81 4.91 -0.37
CA SER A 62 13.55 5.79 0.52
C SER A 62 14.85 6.23 -0.16
N TYR A 63 14.84 7.38 -0.82
CA TYR A 63 16.08 8.06 -1.21
C TYR A 63 16.05 9.49 -0.69
N LYS A 64 16.72 9.72 0.44
CA LYS A 64 17.95 10.51 0.51
C LYS A 64 18.58 10.32 1.90
N SER A 65 19.91 10.18 1.86
CA SER A 65 20.86 10.28 2.97
C SER A 65 20.73 11.60 3.72
#